data_AF-A0A9X9Q0S2-F1
#
_entry.id   AF-A0A9X9Q0S2-F1
#
_cell.length_a   1.000
_cell.length_b   1.000
_cell.length_c   1.000
_cell.angle_alpha   90.00
_cell.angle_beta   90.00
_cell.angle_gamma   90.00
#
_symmetry.space_group_name_H-M   'P 1'
#
loop_
_entity.id
_entity.type
_entity.pdbx_description
1 polymer ?
#
loop_
_entity_poly.entity_id
_entity_poly.type
_entity_poly.pdbx_seq_one_letter_code
_entity_poly.pdbx_strand_id
1 'polypeptide(L)' 'ECSNTVGSYFCICPRGYITSTDGSRCIDQRTGTCFSGLVNGRCAQELPGRMTKMQCCCEPGRCWGIGTIPEACPVR' A
#
# COMPACT_ATOMS: atom_id res chain seq x y z
N GLU A 1 5.36 -8.34 12.75
CA GLU A 1 5.58 -9.35 13.82
C GLU A 1 4.36 -9.33 14.71
N CYS A 2 3.78 -10.45 15.10
CA CYS A 2 2.63 -10.43 16.02
C CYS A 2 3.09 -10.82 17.42
N SER A 3 2.85 -9.92 18.38
CA SER A 3 3.20 -10.12 19.78
C SER A 3 1.94 -10.58 20.51
N ASN A 4 1.99 -11.81 21.04
CA ASN A 4 0.92 -12.34 21.87
C ASN A 4 0.94 -11.66 23.24
N THR A 5 -0.22 -11.30 23.77
CA THR A 5 -0.43 -10.80 25.14
C THR A 5 -1.31 -11.79 25.92
N VAL A 6 -1.38 -11.70 27.25
CA VAL A 6 -2.22 -12.62 28.04
C VAL A 6 -3.70 -12.36 27.70
N GLY A 7 -4.31 -13.28 26.95
CA GLY A 7 -5.71 -13.19 26.52
C GLY A 7 -5.95 -12.50 25.16
N SER A 8 -4.90 -12.05 24.46
CA SER A 8 -5.03 -11.40 23.15
C SER A 8 -3.75 -11.53 22.32
N TYR A 9 -3.76 -11.07 21.07
CA TYR A 9 -2.56 -10.92 20.26
C TYR A 9 -2.66 -9.58 19.53
N PHE A 10 -1.55 -8.85 19.40
CA PHE A 10 -1.51 -7.65 18.58
C PHE A 10 -0.42 -7.78 17.54
N CYS A 11 -0.76 -7.51 16.29
CA CYS A 11 0.22 -7.45 15.22
C CYS A 11 0.93 -6.09 15.25
N ILE A 12 2.22 -6.11 15.57
CA ILE A 12 3.13 -4.98 15.43
C ILE A 12 3.37 -4.79 13.93
N CYS A 13 2.75 -3.75 13.41
CA CYS A 13 2.89 -3.36 12.02
C CYS A 13 4.10 -2.43 11.84
N PRO A 14 4.87 -2.58 10.74
CA PRO A 14 5.98 -1.69 10.44
C PRO A 14 5.48 -0.26 10.18
N ARG A 15 6.38 0.72 10.24
CA ARG A 15 6.02 2.14 10.01
C ARG A 15 5.28 2.30 8.68
N GLY A 16 4.14 2.98 8.72
CA GLY A 16 3.27 3.18 7.57
C GLY A 16 2.20 2.11 7.39
N TYR A 17 2.15 1.10 8.26
CA TYR A 17 1.09 0.09 8.28
C TYR A 17 0.32 0.17 9.60
N ILE A 18 -1.00 -0.04 9.54
CA ILE A 18 -1.85 -0.12 10.73
C ILE A 18 -2.43 -1.52 10.86
N THR A 19 -2.69 -1.94 12.09
CA THR A 19 -3.40 -3.20 12.34
C THR A 19 -4.83 -3.07 11.83
N SER A 20 -5.28 -4.07 11.09
CA SER A 20 -6.68 -4.22 10.67
C SER A 20 -7.61 -4.25 11.89
N THR A 21 -8.89 -3.90 11.69
CA THR A 21 -9.89 -3.82 12.77
C THR A 21 -10.10 -5.13 13.52
N ASP A 22 -9.83 -6.25 12.85
CA ASP A 22 -9.88 -7.62 13.37
C ASP A 22 -8.55 -8.09 14.00
N GLY A 23 -7.51 -7.24 14.02
CA GLY A 23 -6.20 -7.57 14.58
C GLY A 23 -5.34 -8.50 13.72
N SER A 24 -5.87 -9.03 12.62
CA SER A 24 -5.32 -10.19 11.91
C SER A 24 -4.20 -9.86 10.91
N ARG A 25 -4.16 -8.62 10.40
CA ARG A 25 -3.25 -8.22 9.32
C ARG A 25 -2.83 -6.76 9.42
N CYS A 26 -1.72 -6.44 8.77
CA CYS A 26 -1.22 -5.07 8.61
C CYS A 26 -1.69 -4.48 7.29
N ILE A 27 -2.44 -3.38 7.37
CA ILE A 27 -2.95 -2.63 6.22
C ILE A 27 -1.97 -1.52 5.90
N ASP A 28 -1.52 -1.44 4.65
CA ASP A 28 -0.67 -0.36 4.17
C ASP A 28 -1.45 0.97 4.18
N GLN A 29 -0.96 1.93 4.96
CA GLN A 29 -1.50 3.30 5.06
C GLN A 29 -0.54 4.34 4.49
N ARG A 30 0.58 3.90 3.90
CA ARG A 30 1.51 4.81 3.27
C ARG A 30 0.80 5.52 2.12
N THR A 31 0.95 6.84 2.07
CA THR A 31 0.45 7.69 0.99
C THR A 31 1.59 8.04 0.05
N GLY A 32 1.34 7.85 -1.24
CA GLY A 32 2.32 7.97 -2.31
C GLY A 32 1.69 8.48 -3.59
N THR A 33 2.51 8.57 -4.62
CA THR A 33 2.11 8.98 -5.96
C THR A 33 1.49 7.79 -6.68
N CYS A 34 0.33 7.99 -7.28
CA CYS A 34 -0.33 6.98 -8.10
C CYS A 34 -0.04 7.22 -9.58
N PHE A 35 0.06 6.15 -10.36
CA PHE A 35 0.37 6.17 -11.78
C PHE A 35 -0.64 5.29 -12.51
N SER A 36 -1.32 5.82 -13.53
CA SER A 36 -2.29 5.06 -14.33
C SER A 36 -1.66 4.20 -15.43
N GLY A 37 -0.35 4.35 -15.67
CA GLY A 37 0.39 3.65 -16.71
C GLY A 37 1.62 2.89 -16.20
N LEU A 38 1.98 1.86 -16.94
CA LEU A 38 3.26 1.15 -16.84
C LEU A 38 3.91 1.18 -18.23
N VAL A 39 5.09 1.78 -18.35
CA VAL A 39 5.87 1.89 -19.59
C VAL A 39 7.23 1.24 -19.34
N ASN A 40 7.55 0.16 -20.07
CA ASN A 40 8.80 -0.60 -19.91
C ASN A 40 9.10 -1.03 -18.46
N GLY A 41 8.07 -1.46 -17.72
CA GLY A 41 8.19 -1.85 -16.32
C GLY A 41 8.37 -0.68 -15.33
N ARG A 42 8.25 0.56 -15.80
CA ARG A 42 8.31 1.77 -14.97
C ARG A 42 6.95 2.45 -14.90
N CYS A 43 6.69 3.09 -13.78
CA CYS A 43 5.44 3.78 -13.52
C CYS A 43 5.40 5.07 -14.33
N ALA A 44 4.28 5.30 -15.01
CA ALA A 44 4.09 6.40 -15.93
C ALA A 44 2.66 6.94 -15.80
N GLN A 45 2.42 8.16 -16.31
CA GLN A 45 1.13 8.83 -16.19
C GLN A 45 0.74 9.04 -14.72
N GLU A 46 1.48 9.93 -14.05
CA GLU A 46 1.20 10.35 -12.67
C GLU A 46 -0.22 10.90 -12.56
N LEU A 47 -0.96 10.42 -11.54
CA LEU A 47 -2.29 10.90 -11.21
C LEU A 47 -2.21 11.99 -10.15
N PRO A 48 -3.11 12.99 -10.21
CA PRO A 48 -3.14 14.05 -9.23
C PRO A 48 -3.55 13.53 -7.84
N GLY A 49 -2.83 14.00 -6.83
CA GLY A 49 -3.08 13.67 -5.42
C GLY A 49 -2.27 12.50 -4.90
N ARG A 50 -2.06 12.49 -3.58
CA ARG A 50 -1.40 11.38 -2.89
C ARG A 50 -2.45 10.48 -2.30
N MET A 51 -2.35 9.18 -2.57
CA MET A 51 -3.31 8.17 -2.12
C MET A 51 -2.57 6.93 -1.63
N THR A 52 -3.29 6.04 -0.95
CA THR A 52 -2.72 4.76 -0.52
C THR A 52 -2.54 3.82 -1.71
N LYS A 53 -1.66 2.83 -1.58
CA LYS A 53 -1.50 1.78 -2.60
C LYS A 53 -2.83 1.10 -2.93
N MET A 54 -3.65 0.80 -1.91
CA MET A 54 -4.97 0.21 -2.12
C MET A 54 -5.89 1.12 -2.94
N GLN A 55 -5.97 2.42 -2.61
CA GLN A 55 -6.79 3.36 -3.37
C GLN A 55 -6.30 3.48 -4.82
N CYS A 56 -4.98 3.60 -5.02
CA CYS A 56 -4.40 3.68 -6.34
C CYS A 56 -4.75 2.45 -7.19
N CYS A 57 -4.54 1.24 -6.64
CA CYS A 57 -4.77 -0.01 -7.36
C CYS A 57 -6.26 -0.41 -7.47
N CYS A 58 -7.17 0.33 -6.87
CA CYS A 58 -8.60 0.02 -6.93
C CYS A 58 -9.19 0.35 -8.31
N GLU A 59 -8.86 1.53 -8.86
CA GLU A 59 -9.01 1.98 -10.25
C GLU A 59 -8.79 3.52 -10.28
N PRO A 60 -8.10 4.11 -11.26
CA PRO A 60 -7.49 3.53 -12.47
C PRO A 60 -5.98 3.26 -12.36
N GLY A 61 -5.42 3.21 -11.16
CA GLY A 61 -3.96 3.10 -10.96
C GLY A 61 -3.41 1.72 -11.33
N ARG A 62 -2.22 1.74 -11.93
CA ARG A 62 -1.43 0.56 -12.31
C ARG A 62 -0.12 0.45 -11.58
N CYS A 63 0.37 1.56 -11.06
CA CYS A 63 1.53 1.57 -10.18
C CYS A 63 1.36 2.64 -9.10
N TRP A 64 1.94 2.39 -7.94
CA TRP A 64 2.01 3.31 -6.83
C TRP A 64 3.45 3.41 -6.33
N GLY A 65 3.92 4.58 -5.91
CA GLY A 65 5.29 4.72 -5.42
C GLY A 65 5.46 5.85 -4.41
N ILE A 66 6.42 5.68 -3.51
CA ILE A 66 6.90 6.75 -2.62
C ILE A 66 8.30 7.13 -3.09
N GLY A 67 8.41 8.23 -3.83
CA GLY A 67 9.70 8.67 -4.38
C GLY A 67 10.20 7.73 -5.48
N THR A 68 11.34 7.07 -5.25
CA THR A 68 12.06 6.26 -6.25
C THR A 68 11.73 4.77 -6.22
N ILE A 69 10.86 4.31 -5.32
CA ILE A 69 10.49 2.90 -5.18
C ILE A 69 9.13 2.68 -5.86
N PRO A 70 9.10 2.22 -7.12
CA PRO A 70 7.86 1.85 -7.80
C PRO A 70 7.32 0.51 -7.27
N GLU A 71 6.06 0.50 -6.86
CA GLU A 71 5.31 -0.71 -6.52
C GLU A 71 4.16 -0.91 -7.52
N ALA A 72 4.28 -1.92 -8.37
CA ALA A 72 3.21 -2.26 -9.31
C ALA A 72 1.95 -2.72 -8.57
N CYS A 73 0.78 -2.38 -9.11
CA CYS A 73 -0.49 -2.90 -8.65
C CYS A 73 -0.61 -4.40 -8.97
N PRO A 74 -1.32 -5.18 -8.14
CA PRO A 74 -1.56 -6.59 -8.42
C PRO A 74 -2.30 -6.77 -9.75
N VAL A 75 -1.86 -7.76 -10.54
CA VAL A 75 -2.57 -8.19 -11.75
C VAL A 75 -3.87 -8.85 -11.31
N ARG A 76 -4.99 -8.38 -11.86
CA ARG A 76 -6.33 -8.95 -11.62
C ARG A 76 -6.55 -10.23 -12.41
#